data_AF-A0A4Q5T730-F1
#
_entry.id   AF-A0A4Q5T730-F1
#
_cell.length_a   1.000
_cell.length_b   1.000
_cell.length_c   1.000
_cell.angle_alpha   90.00
_cell.angle_beta   90.00
_cell.angle_gamma   90.00
#
_symmetry.space_group_name_H-M   'P 1'
#
loop_
_entity.id
_entity.type
_entity.pdbx_description
1 polymer ?
#
loop_
_entity_poly.entity_id
_entity_poly.type
_entity_poly.pdbx_seq_one_letter_code
_entity_poly.pdbx_strand_id
1 'polypeptide(L)'
;MRKLVYYVGTSLDGYIAGPEHEVDFFALSEKMLTWICEQYPETLPHAFRESLGLADAPNRHFDTLLMGLGTYRPALDVGITRPYPHLREVVVSSTLEAPDPALEVVRGDVVERVRELKSQDGQDIWLCGGGRLAGSLLPEIDEIVLKRYPVVAGSGR
;
A
#
# COMPACT_ATOMS: atom_id res chain seq x y z
N MET A 1 0.21 11.51 -17.44
CA MET A 1 1.04 10.56 -16.68
C MET A 1 0.37 10.34 -15.35
N ARG A 2 0.27 9.08 -14.92
CA ARG A 2 -0.25 8.69 -13.61
C ARG A 2 0.73 9.13 -12.52
N LYS A 3 0.26 9.43 -11.32
CA LYS A 3 1.11 9.76 -10.17
C LYS A 3 1.51 8.51 -9.40
N LEU A 4 2.72 8.50 -8.85
CA LEU A 4 3.09 7.62 -7.75
C LEU A 4 2.81 8.34 -6.42
N VAL A 5 1.85 7.82 -5.65
CA VAL A 5 1.39 8.44 -4.40
C VAL A 5 1.79 7.58 -3.22
N TYR A 6 2.59 8.14 -2.31
CA TYR A 6 2.92 7.50 -1.05
C TYR A 6 1.85 7.80 0.00
N TYR A 7 0.84 6.93 0.05
CA TYR A 7 -0.25 6.98 1.02
C TYR A 7 0.06 6.02 2.18
N VAL A 8 0.39 6.57 3.35
CA VAL A 8 0.95 5.81 4.47
C VAL A 8 0.46 6.30 5.83
N GLY A 9 0.33 5.38 6.80
CA GLY A 9 0.12 5.69 8.21
C GLY A 9 1.43 5.94 8.93
N THR A 10 1.48 6.94 9.81
CA THR A 10 2.69 7.24 10.58
C THR A 10 2.38 7.67 12.01
N SER A 11 3.27 7.34 12.94
CA SER A 11 3.25 7.84 14.31
C SER A 11 3.60 9.34 14.36
N LEU A 12 3.44 9.96 15.51
CA LEU A 12 3.80 11.38 15.70
C LEU A 12 5.30 11.63 15.53
N ASP A 13 6.13 10.64 15.85
CA ASP A 13 7.58 10.65 15.75
C ASP A 13 8.12 10.04 14.43
N GLY A 14 7.24 9.77 13.46
CA GLY A 14 7.63 9.51 12.07
C GLY A 14 7.86 8.04 11.70
N TYR A 15 7.48 7.09 12.54
CA TYR A 15 7.58 5.66 12.25
C TYR A 15 6.32 5.14 11.57
N ILE A 16 6.49 4.20 10.65
CA ILE A 16 5.41 3.53 9.91
C ILE A 16 5.20 2.08 10.35
N ALA A 17 6.12 1.54 11.15
CA ALA A 17 6.04 0.23 11.79
C ALA A 17 7.00 0.19 12.98
N GLY A 18 6.72 -0.70 13.94
CA GLY A 18 7.63 -0.97 15.05
C GLY A 18 8.90 -1.74 14.63
N PRO A 19 9.83 -2.00 15.56
CA PRO A 19 11.09 -2.70 15.29
C PRO A 19 10.91 -4.08 14.64
N GLU A 20 9.86 -4.81 15.03
CA GLU A 20 9.51 -6.14 14.54
C GLU A 20 8.37 -6.09 13.51
N HIS A 21 8.18 -4.94 12.84
CA HIS A 21 7.13 -4.68 11.85
C HIS A 21 5.71 -4.58 12.40
N GLU A 22 5.57 -4.30 13.69
CA GLU A 22 4.27 -4.10 14.35
C GLU A 22 3.54 -2.89 13.75
N VAL A 23 2.22 -3.00 13.63
CA VAL A 23 1.32 -1.93 13.14
C VAL A 23 0.05 -1.82 13.97
N ASP A 24 -0.14 -2.69 14.96
CA ASP A 24 -1.30 -2.76 15.85
C ASP A 24 -1.42 -1.55 16.78
N PHE A 25 -0.34 -0.80 16.99
CA PHE A 25 -0.36 0.49 17.68
C PHE A 25 -1.02 1.62 16.87
N PHE A 26 -1.33 1.41 15.59
CA PHE A 26 -2.16 2.33 14.80
C PHE A 26 -3.65 2.07 15.01
N ALA A 27 -4.18 2.58 16.12
CA ALA A 27 -5.61 2.50 16.42
C ALA A 27 -6.44 3.23 15.35
N LEU A 28 -7.24 2.48 14.60
CA LEU A 28 -8.14 3.02 13.59
C LEU A 28 -9.42 3.56 14.25
N SER A 29 -9.47 4.87 14.50
CA SER A 29 -10.68 5.51 15.00
C SER A 29 -11.83 5.45 13.99
N GLU A 30 -13.08 5.46 14.46
CA GLU A 30 -14.27 5.52 13.60
C GLU A 30 -14.21 6.67 12.60
N LYS A 31 -13.82 7.88 13.06
CA LYS A 31 -13.68 9.06 12.19
C LYS A 31 -12.66 8.83 11.07
N MET A 32 -11.55 8.17 11.37
CA MET A 32 -10.54 7.86 10.36
C MET A 32 -11.04 6.78 9.40
N LEU A 33 -11.72 5.74 9.90
CA LEU A 33 -12.33 4.73 9.06
C LEU A 33 -13.35 5.34 8.10
N THR A 34 -14.29 6.17 8.59
CA THR A 34 -15.27 6.88 7.75
C THR A 34 -14.57 7.69 6.67
N TRP A 35 -13.53 8.45 7.02
CA TRP A 35 -12.76 9.22 6.04
C TRP A 35 -12.06 8.33 5.01
N ILE A 36 -11.48 7.18 5.40
CA ILE A 36 -10.87 6.24 4.46
C ILE A 36 -11.94 5.66 3.52
N CYS A 37 -13.08 5.22 4.04
CA CYS A 37 -14.18 4.69 3.24
C CYS A 37 -14.69 5.71 2.22
N GLU A 38 -14.77 6.98 2.60
CA GLU A 38 -15.24 8.03 1.70
C GLU A 38 -14.17 8.42 0.69
N GLN A 39 -12.91 8.60 1.10
CA GLN A 39 -11.87 9.22 0.26
C GLN A 39 -10.97 8.20 -0.45
N TYR A 40 -10.62 7.09 0.20
CA TYR A 40 -9.67 6.10 -0.32
C TYR A 40 -10.18 4.65 -0.13
N PRO A 41 -11.41 4.32 -0.55
CA PRO A 41 -12.01 3.00 -0.29
C PRO A 41 -11.17 1.85 -0.86
N GLU A 42 -10.46 2.07 -1.97
CA GLU A 42 -9.58 1.08 -2.60
C GLU A 42 -8.35 0.70 -1.78
N THR A 43 -8.00 1.50 -0.76
CA THR A 43 -6.86 1.23 0.13
C THR A 43 -7.21 0.30 1.29
N LEU A 44 -8.47 -0.12 1.39
CA LEU A 44 -8.92 -1.14 2.32
C LEU A 44 -8.74 -2.53 1.69
N PRO A 45 -8.18 -3.52 2.42
CA PRO A 45 -8.14 -4.91 1.95
C PRO A 45 -9.52 -5.41 1.58
N HIS A 46 -9.62 -6.29 0.59
CA HIS A 46 -10.90 -6.75 0.05
C HIS A 46 -11.84 -7.35 1.10
N ALA A 47 -11.32 -8.25 1.95
CA ALA A 47 -12.12 -8.82 3.05
C ALA A 47 -12.70 -7.75 3.98
N PHE A 48 -11.96 -6.65 4.20
CA PHE A 48 -12.45 -5.55 5.02
C PHE A 48 -13.48 -4.70 4.27
N ARG A 49 -13.30 -4.47 2.96
CA ARG A 49 -14.31 -3.83 2.10
C ARG A 49 -15.64 -4.59 2.11
N GLU A 50 -15.60 -5.92 2.01
CA GLU A 50 -16.80 -6.76 2.08
C GLU A 50 -17.55 -6.57 3.40
N SER A 51 -16.82 -6.59 4.53
CA SER A 51 -17.42 -6.41 5.85
C SER A 51 -18.11 -5.04 6.05
N LEU A 52 -17.73 -4.05 5.25
CA LEU A 52 -18.25 -2.68 5.28
C LEU A 52 -19.31 -2.41 4.18
N GLY A 53 -19.65 -3.41 3.36
CA GLY A 53 -20.57 -3.23 2.24
C GLY A 53 -19.98 -2.44 1.07
N LEU A 54 -18.65 -2.41 0.95
CA LEU A 54 -17.90 -1.66 -0.08
C LEU A 54 -17.30 -2.57 -1.16
N ALA A 55 -17.73 -3.84 -1.25
CA ALA A 55 -17.18 -4.79 -2.23
C ALA A 55 -17.20 -4.21 -3.65
N ASP A 56 -18.33 -3.65 -4.06
CA ASP A 56 -18.56 -3.08 -5.41
C ASP A 56 -18.28 -1.58 -5.50
N ALA A 57 -17.76 -0.94 -4.44
CA ALA A 57 -17.48 0.49 -4.46
C ALA A 57 -16.38 0.81 -5.50
N PRO A 58 -16.57 1.78 -6.41
CA PRO A 58 -15.54 2.11 -7.39
C PRO A 58 -14.30 2.70 -6.72
N ASN A 59 -13.14 2.46 -7.33
CA ASN A 59 -11.89 3.09 -6.91
C ASN A 59 -11.95 4.61 -7.15
N ARG A 60 -11.44 5.41 -6.21
CA ARG A 60 -11.45 6.88 -6.33
C ARG A 60 -10.15 7.45 -6.91
N HIS A 61 -9.01 6.95 -6.46
CA HIS A 61 -7.69 7.48 -6.77
C HIS A 61 -6.75 6.46 -7.41
N PHE A 62 -6.84 5.19 -7.00
CA PHE A 62 -5.86 4.18 -7.40
C PHE A 62 -6.51 2.98 -8.10
N ASP A 63 -5.91 2.54 -9.19
CA ASP A 63 -6.20 1.24 -9.81
C ASP A 63 -5.03 0.26 -9.71
N THR A 64 -3.88 0.72 -9.19
CA THR A 64 -2.64 -0.05 -9.08
C THR A 64 -2.02 0.17 -7.71
N LEU A 65 -1.61 -0.93 -7.08
CA LEU A 65 -0.85 -0.95 -5.86
C LEU A 65 0.58 -1.43 -6.14
N LEU A 66 1.55 -0.76 -5.53
CA LEU A 66 2.96 -1.16 -5.50
C LEU A 66 3.41 -1.35 -4.05
N MET A 67 3.93 -2.54 -3.74
CA MET A 67 4.46 -2.83 -2.40
C MET A 67 5.70 -3.71 -2.43
N GLY A 68 6.51 -3.65 -1.37
CA GLY A 68 7.60 -4.58 -1.14
C GLY A 68 7.14 -5.85 -0.44
N LEU A 69 7.96 -6.90 -0.49
CA LEU A 69 7.67 -8.20 0.15
C LEU A 69 7.30 -8.07 1.64
N GLY A 70 7.95 -7.18 2.39
CA GLY A 70 7.66 -7.00 3.83
C GLY A 70 6.24 -6.53 4.10
N THR A 71 5.66 -5.70 3.23
CA THR A 71 4.28 -5.24 3.33
C THR A 71 3.28 -6.30 2.87
N TYR A 72 3.67 -7.12 1.89
CA TYR A 72 2.83 -8.19 1.36
C TYR A 72 2.77 -9.44 2.27
N ARG A 73 3.89 -9.78 2.92
CA ARG A 73 4.08 -11.04 3.65
C ARG A 73 3.02 -11.34 4.71
N PRO A 74 2.53 -10.38 5.54
CA PRO A 74 1.49 -10.69 6.51
C PRO A 74 0.21 -11.28 5.90
N ALA A 75 -0.20 -10.83 4.70
CA ALA A 75 -1.34 -11.40 3.99
C ALA A 75 -1.02 -12.81 3.46
N LEU A 76 0.17 -12.98 2.89
CA LEU A 76 0.62 -14.27 2.36
C LEU A 76 0.71 -15.35 3.45
N ASP A 77 1.22 -15.00 4.63
CA ASP A 77 1.43 -15.93 5.75
C ASP A 77 0.11 -16.52 6.30
N VAL A 78 -1.02 -15.83 6.08
CA VAL A 78 -2.38 -16.31 6.40
C VAL A 78 -3.12 -16.87 5.18
N GLY A 79 -2.42 -17.11 4.07
CA GLY A 79 -2.96 -17.73 2.86
C GLY A 79 -3.71 -16.78 1.91
N ILE A 80 -3.62 -15.46 2.11
CA ILE A 80 -4.23 -14.46 1.22
C ILE A 80 -3.22 -14.09 0.14
N THR A 81 -3.41 -14.63 -1.06
CA THR A 81 -2.51 -14.39 -2.20
C THR A 81 -2.76 -13.04 -2.88
N ARG A 82 -3.98 -12.52 -2.82
CA ARG A 82 -4.37 -11.20 -3.36
C ARG A 82 -5.21 -10.42 -2.33
N PRO A 83 -4.60 -9.57 -1.49
CA PRO A 83 -5.33 -8.76 -0.53
C PRO A 83 -6.14 -7.61 -1.14
N TYR A 84 -5.78 -7.14 -2.34
CA TYR A 84 -6.45 -6.05 -3.08
C TYR A 84 -6.79 -6.47 -4.53
N PRO A 85 -7.62 -7.51 -4.75
CA PRO A 85 -7.99 -8.01 -6.08
C PRO A 85 -8.74 -6.98 -6.96
N HIS A 86 -9.24 -5.89 -6.38
CA HIS A 86 -9.84 -4.75 -7.09
C HIS A 86 -8.79 -3.75 -7.62
N LEU A 87 -7.50 -4.01 -7.39
CA LEU A 87 -6.36 -3.28 -7.91
C LEU A 87 -5.45 -4.22 -8.71
N ARG A 88 -4.67 -3.65 -9.61
CA ARG A 88 -3.47 -4.31 -10.12
C ARG A 88 -2.42 -4.34 -9.02
N GLU A 89 -2.10 -5.52 -8.52
CA GLU A 89 -1.14 -5.70 -7.42
C GLU A 89 0.26 -5.99 -7.95
N VAL A 90 1.21 -5.13 -7.60
CA VAL A 90 2.62 -5.23 -7.97
C VAL A 90 3.48 -5.39 -6.72
N VAL A 91 4.19 -6.51 -6.61
CA VAL A 91 5.08 -6.81 -5.49
C VAL A 91 6.55 -6.80 -5.93
N VAL A 92 7.34 -5.95 -5.28
CA VAL A 92 8.79 -5.86 -5.51
C VAL A 92 9.49 -6.88 -4.61
N SER A 93 10.14 -7.86 -5.23
CA SER A 93 10.84 -8.92 -4.51
C SER A 93 11.83 -9.65 -5.42
N SER A 94 12.99 -10.01 -4.88
CA SER A 94 13.96 -10.89 -5.54
C SER A 94 13.70 -12.38 -5.28
N THR A 95 12.93 -12.72 -4.24
CA THR A 95 12.77 -14.11 -3.75
C THR A 95 11.34 -14.63 -3.82
N LEU A 96 10.34 -13.78 -4.07
CA LEU A 96 8.94 -14.18 -4.09
C LEU A 96 8.60 -14.84 -5.43
N GLU A 97 8.23 -16.11 -5.41
CA GLU A 97 7.49 -16.71 -6.51
C GLU A 97 6.04 -16.22 -6.46
N ALA A 98 5.47 -15.86 -7.62
CA ALA A 98 4.11 -15.33 -7.67
C ALA A 98 3.12 -16.42 -7.21
N PRO A 99 2.41 -16.24 -6.08
CA PRO A 99 1.47 -17.22 -5.58
C PRO A 99 0.10 -17.16 -6.30
N ASP A 100 -0.11 -16.13 -7.13
CA ASP A 100 -1.31 -15.92 -7.93
C ASP A 100 -0.92 -15.42 -9.33
N PRO A 101 -1.54 -15.92 -10.42
CA PRO A 101 -1.20 -15.51 -11.78
C PRO A 101 -1.53 -14.05 -12.11
N ALA A 102 -2.44 -13.41 -11.35
CA ALA A 102 -2.75 -11.99 -11.51
C ALA A 102 -1.88 -11.08 -10.63
N LEU A 103 -1.03 -11.64 -9.76
CA LEU A 103 -0.06 -10.88 -8.99
C LEU A 103 1.21 -10.65 -9.83
N GLU A 104 1.55 -9.39 -10.07
CA GLU A 104 2.79 -9.05 -10.74
C GLU A 104 3.95 -9.04 -9.74
N VAL A 105 5.02 -9.79 -10.00
CA VAL A 105 6.24 -9.73 -9.18
C VAL A 105 7.38 -9.09 -9.95
N VAL A 106 7.81 -7.91 -9.50
CA VAL A 106 8.90 -7.14 -10.10
C VAL A 106 10.22 -7.54 -9.48
N ARG A 107 11.13 -8.03 -10.32
CA ARG A 107 12.52 -8.35 -10.00
C ARG A 107 13.43 -7.34 -10.70
N GLY A 108 14.31 -6.68 -9.96
CA GLY A 108 15.28 -5.75 -10.54
C GLY A 108 14.89 -4.28 -10.38
N ASP A 109 15.01 -3.50 -11.48
CA ASP A 109 14.88 -2.04 -11.45
C ASP A 109 13.41 -1.61 -11.27
N VAL A 110 13.06 -1.28 -10.04
CA VAL A 110 11.73 -0.78 -9.69
C VAL A 110 11.49 0.65 -10.18
N VAL A 111 12.53 1.46 -10.36
CA VAL A 111 12.39 2.85 -10.84
C VAL A 111 11.94 2.83 -12.30
N GLU A 112 12.58 2.02 -13.13
CA GLU A 112 12.15 1.81 -14.52
C GLU A 112 10.71 1.33 -14.57
N ARG A 113 10.36 0.33 -13.76
CA ARG A 113 8.99 -0.20 -13.71
C ARG A 113 7.95 0.85 -13.30
N VAL A 114 8.27 1.69 -12.32
CA VAL A 114 7.40 2.81 -11.91
C VAL A 114 7.20 3.78 -13.07
N ARG A 115 8.27 4.14 -13.81
CA ARG A 115 8.16 5.06 -14.95
C ARG A 115 7.29 4.48 -16.07
N GLU A 116 7.42 3.19 -16.35
CA GLU A 116 6.53 2.48 -17.26
C GLU A 116 5.08 2.54 -16.79
N LEU A 117 4.81 2.21 -15.52
CA LEU A 117 3.47 2.31 -14.96
C LEU A 117 2.89 3.73 -15.08
N LYS A 118 3.69 4.77 -14.82
CA LYS A 118 3.28 6.19 -14.95
C LYS A 118 2.93 6.60 -16.38
N SER A 119 3.50 5.92 -17.38
CA SER A 119 3.24 6.15 -18.81
C SER A 119 1.98 5.45 -19.34
N GLN A 120 1.44 4.48 -18.62
CA GLN A 120 0.20 3.77 -18.99
C GLN A 120 -1.03 4.62 -18.71
N ASP A 121 -2.14 4.33 -19.38
CA ASP A 121 -3.46 4.88 -19.02
C ASP A 121 -3.98 4.22 -17.74
N GLY A 122 -4.74 4.99 -16.94
CA GLY A 122 -5.31 4.52 -15.67
C GLY A 122 -5.39 5.60 -14.60
N GLN A 123 -5.85 5.19 -13.43
CA GLN A 123 -5.81 5.97 -12.18
C GLN A 123 -4.41 5.97 -11.57
N ASP A 124 -4.18 6.70 -10.48
CA ASP A 124 -2.84 6.82 -9.87
C ASP A 124 -2.34 5.48 -9.28
N ILE A 125 -1.06 5.45 -8.93
CA ILE A 125 -0.36 4.29 -8.37
C ILE A 125 -0.20 4.51 -6.87
N TRP A 126 -0.77 3.63 -6.06
CA TRP A 126 -0.57 3.62 -4.63
C TRP A 126 0.74 2.92 -4.27
N LEU A 127 1.71 3.68 -3.76
CA LEU A 127 2.86 3.11 -3.06
C LEU A 127 2.45 2.74 -1.64
N CYS A 128 2.10 1.47 -1.43
CA CYS A 128 1.61 0.96 -0.15
C CYS A 128 2.71 0.84 0.91
N GLY A 129 3.94 0.53 0.48
CA GLY A 129 5.11 0.49 1.36
C GLY A 129 6.08 -0.64 1.01
N GLY A 130 7.07 -0.94 1.83
CA GLY A 130 7.42 -0.26 3.08
C GLY A 130 8.40 0.91 2.89
N GLY A 131 8.86 1.49 4.00
CA GLY A 131 9.70 2.69 4.02
C GLY A 131 11.01 2.56 3.23
N ARG A 132 11.59 1.35 3.15
CA ARG A 132 12.77 1.11 2.29
C ARG A 132 12.47 1.27 0.81
N LEU A 133 11.34 0.73 0.36
CA LEU A 133 10.89 0.86 -1.03
C LEU A 133 10.56 2.32 -1.32
N ALA A 134 9.84 2.99 -0.42
CA ALA A 134 9.54 4.42 -0.55
C ALA A 134 10.81 5.28 -0.59
N GLY A 135 11.81 5.01 0.25
CA GLY A 135 13.10 5.68 0.20
C GLY A 135 13.81 5.50 -1.14
N SER A 136 13.78 4.28 -1.71
CA SER A 136 14.40 4.03 -3.02
C SER A 136 13.66 4.68 -4.20
N LEU A 137 12.37 4.94 -4.04
CA LEU A 137 11.51 5.57 -5.06
C LEU A 137 11.31 7.06 -4.84
N LEU A 138 11.95 7.68 -3.85
CA LEU A 138 11.74 9.07 -3.47
C LEU A 138 11.79 10.05 -4.66
N PRO A 139 12.71 9.93 -5.64
CA PRO A 139 12.74 10.80 -6.81
C PRO A 139 11.53 10.68 -7.75
N GLU A 140 10.78 9.57 -7.66
CA GLU A 140 9.63 9.26 -8.52
C GLU A 140 8.29 9.52 -7.82
N ILE A 141 8.29 9.79 -6.51
CA ILE A 141 7.08 10.10 -5.73
C ILE A 141 6.58 11.49 -6.10
N ASP A 142 5.35 11.56 -6.62
CA ASP A 142 4.72 12.82 -7.01
C ASP A 142 3.90 13.44 -5.86
N GLU A 143 3.39 12.60 -4.96
CA GLU A 143 2.51 13.03 -3.86
C GLU A 143 2.71 12.16 -2.61
N ILE A 144 2.64 12.77 -1.43
CA ILE A 144 2.70 12.07 -0.15
C ILE A 144 1.43 12.41 0.64
N VAL A 145 0.71 11.37 1.04
CA VAL A 145 -0.49 11.47 1.89
C VAL A 145 -0.20 10.77 3.22
N LEU A 146 -0.02 11.58 4.27
CA LEU A 146 0.32 11.09 5.61
C LEU A 146 -0.92 11.01 6.50
N LYS A 147 -1.29 9.79 6.89
CA LYS A 147 -2.26 9.55 7.96
C LYS A 147 -1.52 9.53 9.29
N ARG A 148 -1.48 10.66 10.00
CA ARG A 148 -0.84 10.76 11.32
C ARG A 148 -1.74 10.23 12.42
N TYR A 149 -1.24 9.24 13.15
CA TYR A 149 -1.90 8.65 14.32
C TYR A 149 -1.37 9.27 15.61
N PRO A 150 -2.21 9.49 16.64
CA PRO A 150 -1.82 10.13 17.89
C PRO A 150 -1.08 9.15 18.83
N VAL A 151 0.01 8.56 18.33
CA VAL A 151 0.85 7.58 19.04
C VAL A 151 2.33 7.91 18.81
N VAL A 152 3.17 7.62 19.80
CA VAL A 152 4.64 7.72 19.70
C VAL A 152 5.18 6.30 19.73
N ALA A 153 5.85 5.86 18.66
CA ALA A 153 6.37 4.50 18.56
C ALA A 153 7.74 4.34 19.26
N GLY A 154 8.51 5.42 19.35
CA GLY A 154 9.82 5.49 19.99
C GLY A 154 10.97 4.89 19.16
N SER A 155 10.70 3.83 18.40
CA SER A 155 11.65 3.21 17.48
C SER A 155 10.92 2.40 16.41
N GLY A 156 11.56 2.16 15.27
CA GLY A 156 10.93 1.41 14.19
C GLY A 156 11.49 1.72 12.81
N ARG A 157 10.62 1.58 11.81
CA ARG A 157 10.90 1.84 10.40
C ARG A 157 10.21 3.10 9.90
#